data_AF-A0A951NWP4-F1
#
_entry.id   AF-A0A951NWP4-F1
#
_cell.length_a   1.000
_cell.length_b   1.000
_cell.length_c   1.000
_cell.angle_alpha   90.00
_cell.angle_beta   90.00
_cell.angle_gamma   90.00
#
_symmetry.space_group_name_H-M   'P 1'
#
loop_
_entity.id
_entity.type
_entity.pdbx_description
1 polymer ?
#
loop_
_entity_poly.entity_id
_entity_poly.type
_entity_poly.pdbx_seq_one_letter_code
_entity_poly.pdbx_strand_id
1 'polypeptide(L)'
;MTPILAAVDTLNPTIAAASVIAAALAIGLAAIGPGIGQGNASGEAVAGIARQPEAEGKIRGTLLLTLAFMESLTIYGLVIALVLLFANPFA
;
A
#
# COMPACT_ATOMS: atom_id res chain seq x y z
N MET A 1 -31.88 27.14 11.23
CA MET A 1 -31.42 25.74 11.14
C MET A 1 -30.93 25.53 9.72
N THR A 2 -29.62 25.59 9.54
CA THR A 2 -28.95 25.74 8.24
C THR A 2 -29.08 24.46 7.40
N PRO A 3 -29.32 24.58 6.07
CA PRO A 3 -29.34 23.43 5.15
C PRO A 3 -27.99 22.69 5.05
N ILE A 4 -26.93 23.24 5.65
CA ILE A 4 -25.60 22.61 5.70
C ILE A 4 -25.55 21.39 6.64
N LEU A 5 -26.43 21.31 7.66
CA LEU A 5 -26.39 20.21 8.64
C LEU A 5 -27.04 18.92 8.10
N ALA A 6 -28.10 19.06 7.29
CA ALA A 6 -28.77 17.91 6.67
C ALA A 6 -27.92 17.19 5.60
N ALA A 7 -26.96 17.89 4.99
CA ALA A 7 -26.02 17.29 4.05
C ALA A 7 -24.94 16.44 4.75
N VAL A 8 -24.65 16.72 6.02
CA VAL A 8 -23.69 15.92 6.83
C VAL A 8 -24.36 14.65 7.38
N ASP A 9 -25.67 14.65 7.57
CA ASP A 9 -26.45 13.56 8.17
C ASP A 9 -26.88 12.45 7.18
N THR A 10 -26.49 12.51 5.90
CA THR A 10 -26.93 11.53 4.86
C THR A 10 -25.84 10.57 4.39
N LEU A 11 -24.65 10.54 5.03
CA LEU A 11 -23.79 9.36 4.90
C LEU A 11 -24.47 8.22 5.64
N ASN A 12 -24.89 7.18 4.92
CA ASN A 12 -25.38 5.96 5.56
C ASN A 12 -24.27 5.46 6.53
N PRO A 13 -24.51 5.45 7.86
CA PRO A 13 -23.47 5.14 8.84
C PRO A 13 -22.89 3.73 8.63
N THR A 14 -23.66 2.84 8.02
CA THR A 14 -23.20 1.51 7.60
C THR A 14 -22.18 1.59 6.46
N ILE A 15 -22.37 2.48 5.48
CA ILE A 15 -21.41 2.69 4.37
C ILE A 15 -20.12 3.30 4.92
N ALA A 16 -20.20 4.28 5.82
CA ALA A 16 -19.03 4.86 6.48
C ALA A 16 -18.22 3.77 7.22
N ALA A 17 -18.89 2.99 8.07
CA ALA A 17 -18.26 1.91 8.85
C ALA A 17 -17.66 0.82 7.96
N ALA A 18 -18.36 0.40 6.90
CA ALA A 18 -17.85 -0.60 5.96
C ALA A 18 -16.62 -0.06 5.19
N SER A 19 -16.62 1.22 4.81
CA SER A 19 -15.54 1.83 4.02
C SER A 19 -14.24 1.94 4.80
N VAL A 20 -14.30 2.32 6.09
CA VAL A 20 -13.08 2.39 6.93
C VAL A 20 -12.48 1.01 7.19
N ILE A 21 -13.31 -0.02 7.39
CA ILE A 21 -12.83 -1.40 7.57
C ILE A 21 -12.24 -1.93 6.26
N ALA A 22 -12.95 -1.73 5.13
CA ALA A 22 -12.48 -2.16 3.82
C ALA A 22 -11.15 -1.48 3.45
N ALA A 23 -10.99 -0.18 3.74
CA ALA A 23 -9.74 0.53 3.51
C ALA A 23 -8.59 -0.01 4.35
N ALA A 24 -8.81 -0.28 5.64
CA ALA A 24 -7.80 -0.86 6.53
C ALA A 24 -7.37 -2.26 6.07
N LEU A 25 -8.33 -3.10 5.66
CA LEU A 25 -8.05 -4.43 5.13
C LEU A 25 -7.33 -4.37 3.78
N ALA A 26 -7.72 -3.46 2.89
CA ALA A 26 -7.10 -3.31 1.57
C ALA A 26 -5.60 -3.04 1.69
N ILE A 27 -5.20 -2.02 2.47
CA ILE A 27 -3.78 -1.70 2.65
C ILE A 27 -3.08 -2.74 3.53
N GLY A 28 -3.71 -3.20 4.61
CA GLY A 28 -3.12 -4.13 5.55
C GLY A 28 -2.76 -5.47 4.90
N LEU A 29 -3.67 -6.02 4.09
CA LEU A 29 -3.42 -7.28 3.38
C LEU A 29 -2.49 -7.08 2.17
N ALA A 30 -2.60 -5.95 1.46
CA ALA A 30 -1.73 -5.66 0.32
C ALA A 30 -0.25 -5.55 0.73
N ALA A 31 0.04 -5.09 1.96
CA ALA A 31 1.41 -4.91 2.44
C ALA A 31 2.13 -6.21 2.86
N ILE A 32 1.40 -7.31 3.14
CA ILE A 32 2.00 -8.55 3.66
C ILE A 32 2.95 -9.18 2.64
N GLY A 33 2.49 -9.37 1.40
CA GLY A 33 3.27 -9.99 0.33
C GLY A 33 4.54 -9.20 0.00
N PRO A 34 4.43 -7.90 -0.34
CA PRO A 34 5.57 -7.02 -0.57
C PRO A 34 6.51 -6.97 0.64
N GLY A 35 6.02 -6.82 1.87
CA GLY A 35 6.86 -6.76 3.06
C GLY A 35 7.75 -7.99 3.23
N ILE A 36 7.20 -9.19 3.04
CA ILE A 36 7.96 -10.44 3.09
C ILE A 36 8.94 -10.55 1.90
N GLY A 37 8.47 -10.25 0.69
CA GLY A 37 9.27 -10.35 -0.53
C GLY A 37 10.47 -9.40 -0.54
N GLN A 38 10.27 -8.16 -0.09
CA GLN A 38 11.32 -7.14 0.02
C GLN A 38 12.37 -7.49 1.06
N GLY A 39 11.95 -8.02 2.21
CA GLY A 39 12.87 -8.51 3.24
C GLY A 39 13.79 -9.60 2.71
N ASN A 40 13.22 -10.59 2.02
CA ASN A 40 13.97 -11.69 1.43
C ASN A 40 14.91 -11.20 0.30
N ALA A 41 14.41 -10.40 -0.64
CA ALA A 41 15.21 -9.88 -1.75
C ALA A 41 16.37 -9.00 -1.26
N SER A 42 16.13 -8.17 -0.25
CA SER A 42 17.17 -7.32 0.34
C SER A 42 18.21 -8.14 1.10
N GLY A 43 17.79 -9.19 1.81
CA GLY A 43 18.70 -10.11 2.49
C GLY A 43 19.67 -10.80 1.52
N GLU A 44 19.14 -11.37 0.44
CA GLU A 44 19.96 -11.99 -0.61
C GLU A 44 20.86 -10.98 -1.33
N ALA A 45 20.38 -9.75 -1.56
CA ALA A 45 21.19 -8.70 -2.16
C ALA A 45 22.38 -8.31 -1.28
N VAL A 46 22.18 -8.14 0.04
CA VAL A 46 23.26 -7.85 0.98
C VAL A 46 24.24 -9.01 1.07
N ALA A 47 23.78 -10.26 1.10
CA ALA A 47 24.64 -11.44 1.07
C ALA A 47 25.44 -11.54 -0.23
N GLY A 48 24.84 -11.21 -1.37
CA GLY A 48 25.49 -11.15 -2.68
C GLY A 48 26.58 -10.07 -2.73
N ILE A 49 26.30 -8.88 -2.20
CA ILE A 49 27.28 -7.77 -2.11
C ILE A 49 28.44 -8.15 -1.19
N ALA A 50 28.16 -8.78 -0.04
CA ALA A 50 29.20 -9.23 0.88
C ALA A 50 30.13 -10.29 0.25
N ARG A 51 29.59 -11.16 -0.63
CA ARG A 51 30.37 -12.15 -1.37
C ARG A 51 31.16 -11.55 -2.54
N GLN A 52 30.60 -10.56 -3.23
CA GLN A 52 31.23 -9.89 -4.36
C GLN A 52 31.00 -8.37 -4.31
N PRO A 53 31.86 -7.62 -3.60
CA PRO A 53 31.72 -6.16 -3.46
C PRO A 53 31.77 -5.42 -4.79
N GLU A 54 32.54 -5.91 -5.76
CA GLU A 54 32.65 -5.33 -7.10
C GLU A 54 31.33 -5.36 -7.89
N ALA A 55 30.41 -6.27 -7.54
CA ALA A 55 29.10 -6.39 -8.18
C ALA A 55 28.03 -5.49 -7.56
N GLU A 56 28.36 -4.68 -6.54
CA GLU A 56 27.41 -3.88 -5.76
C GLU A 56 26.48 -3.04 -6.63
N GLY A 57 27.03 -2.30 -7.60
CA GLY A 57 26.23 -1.43 -8.48
C GLY A 57 25.16 -2.20 -9.28
N LYS A 58 25.50 -3.39 -9.79
CA LYS A 58 24.57 -4.25 -10.54
C LYS A 58 23.51 -4.85 -9.63
N ILE A 59 23.90 -5.32 -8.46
CA ILE A 59 22.98 -5.90 -7.46
C ILE A 59 22.00 -4.84 -6.98
N ARG A 60 22.47 -3.64 -6.60
CA ARG A 60 21.61 -2.54 -6.17
C ARG A 60 20.65 -2.08 -7.26
N GLY A 61 21.11 -1.98 -8.52
CA GLY A 61 20.24 -1.62 -9.64
C GLY A 61 19.09 -2.62 -9.82
N THR A 62 19.40 -3.91 -9.74
CA THR A 62 18.39 -4.98 -9.85
C THR A 62 17.47 -5.00 -8.65
N LEU A 63 18.01 -4.84 -7.44
CA LEU A 63 17.23 -4.76 -6.19
C LEU A 63 16.25 -3.60 -6.23
N LEU A 64 16.66 -2.39 -6.62
CA LEU A 64 15.76 -1.24 -6.67
C LEU A 64 14.61 -1.46 -7.66
N LEU A 65 14.87 -2.10 -8.81
CA LEU A 65 13.84 -2.46 -9.77
C LEU A 65 12.83 -3.44 -9.17
N THR A 66 13.30 -4.50 -8.51
CA THR A 66 12.41 -5.50 -7.91
C THR A 66 11.63 -4.94 -6.72
N LEU A 67 12.27 -4.11 -5.88
CA LEU A 67 11.61 -3.41 -4.78
C LEU A 67 10.50 -2.48 -5.30
N ALA A 68 10.74 -1.73 -6.38
CA ALA A 68 9.73 -0.86 -6.97
C ALA A 68 8.52 -1.64 -7.51
N PHE A 69 8.73 -2.78 -8.16
CA PHE A 69 7.63 -3.65 -8.58
C PHE A 69 6.84 -4.22 -7.39
N MET A 70 7.52 -4.65 -6.32
CA MET A 70 6.84 -5.13 -5.11
C MET A 70 6.03 -4.02 -4.42
N GLU A 71 6.58 -2.81 -4.31
CA GLU A 71 5.88 -1.65 -3.74
C GLU A 71 4.63 -1.28 -4.54
N SER A 72 4.63 -1.46 -5.86
CA SER A 72 3.47 -1.13 -6.69
C SER A 72 2.19 -1.88 -6.24
N LEU A 73 2.35 -3.10 -5.71
CA LEU A 73 1.24 -3.90 -5.18
C LEU A 73 0.66 -3.29 -3.89
N THR A 74 1.53 -2.84 -2.99
CA THR A 74 1.12 -2.10 -1.77
C THR A 74 0.44 -0.79 -2.14
N ILE A 75 0.98 -0.08 -3.12
CA ILE A 75 0.44 1.19 -3.61
C ILE A 75 -0.96 0.99 -4.19
N TYR A 76 -1.26 -0.13 -4.86
CA TYR A 76 -2.64 -0.41 -5.31
C TYR A 76 -3.60 -0.54 -4.13
N GLY A 77 -3.21 -1.22 -3.05
CA GLY A 77 -3.98 -1.26 -1.80
C GLY A 77 -4.17 0.13 -1.18
N LEU A 78 -3.12 0.96 -1.20
CA LEU A 78 -3.18 2.35 -0.71
C LEU A 78 -4.14 3.19 -1.54
N VAL A 79 -4.08 3.10 -2.87
CA VAL A 79 -4.96 3.83 -3.78
C VAL A 79 -6.42 3.46 -3.51
N ILE A 80 -6.73 2.18 -3.34
CA ILE A 80 -8.09 1.74 -3.00
C ILE A 80 -8.52 2.31 -1.64
N ALA A 81 -7.66 2.25 -0.63
CA ALA A 81 -7.95 2.82 0.69
C ALA A 81 -8.21 4.35 0.62
N LEU A 82 -7.40 5.09 -0.13
CA LEU A 82 -7.57 6.53 -0.34
C LEU A 82 -8.88 6.85 -1.07
N VAL A 83 -9.24 6.07 -2.09
CA VAL A 83 -10.52 6.23 -2.78
C VAL A 83 -11.69 5.98 -1.83
N LEU A 84 -11.65 4.93 -1.01
CA LEU A 84 -12.72 4.64 -0.05
C LEU A 84 -12.87 5.69 1.06
N LEU A 85 -11.80 6.39 1.43
CA LEU A 85 -11.82 7.40 2.48
C LEU A 85 -12.14 8.81 1.97
N PHE A 86 -11.67 9.16 0.78
CA PHE A 86 -11.67 10.55 0.29
C PHE A 86 -12.45 10.77 -1.00
N ALA A 87 -12.78 9.70 -1.73
CA ALA A 87 -13.49 9.76 -3.01
C ALA A 87 -14.49 8.60 -3.15
N ASN A 88 -15.20 8.30 -2.06
CA ASN A 88 -16.08 7.14 -2.00
C ASN A 88 -17.29 7.33 -2.91
N PRO A 89 -17.53 6.46 -3.90
CA PRO A 89 -18.62 6.63 -4.86
C PRO A 89 -20.01 6.33 -4.29
N PHE A 90 -20.10 5.80 -3.07
CA PHE A 90 -21.35 5.37 -2.44
C PHE A 90 -21.72 6.19 -1.19
N ALA A 91 -20.87 7.13 -0.81
CA ALA A 91 -21.03 7.98 0.37
C ALA A 91 -21.41 9.41 -0.02
#